data_AF-A0A2G6L8H3-F1
#
_entry.id   AF-A0A2G6L8H3-F1
#
_cell.length_a   1.000
_cell.length_b   1.000
_cell.length_c   1.000
_cell.angle_alpha   90.00
_cell.angle_beta   90.00
_cell.angle_gamma   90.00
#
_symmetry.space_group_name_H-M   'P 1'
#
loop_
_entity.id
_entity.type
_entity.pdbx_description
1 polymer ?
#
loop_
_entity_poly.entity_id
_entity_poly.type
_entity_poly.pdbx_seq_one_letter_code
_entity_poly.pdbx_strand_id
1 'polypeptide(L)'
;MSFDSFACVYIYLINKCSVYWLSGDNAVPLRACSLIFVILIGGCASKKIYQDESFNPPVYFGTHVVRRGETLYAIAWRYGRNYKELAAANNIVPPYQLNEGQKIRLDLKVSSKDSAANSIVTKKKPIITKKNKQTGINKGKITRVKSKVQTASRIKWRWPHSGPVIAVFSVTGNINKGIDIGGESGDSVVAAADGEVVYAGSGLRGYGNLIILSHAHDFISAYAHNKKILVKEGDKIKAGRRIAELGASGVSGAKLHFEIRKNGRPENPLDYLPGR
;
A
#
# COMPACT_ATOMS: atom_id res chain seq x y z
N MET A 1 7.06 50.61 8.15
CA MET A 1 5.88 50.31 8.96
C MET A 1 6.07 48.92 9.54
N SER A 2 6.08 48.80 10.87
CA SER A 2 5.96 47.56 11.65
C SER A 2 4.48 47.04 11.58
N PHE A 3 4.04 45.85 12.00
CA PHE A 3 4.51 44.81 12.95
C PHE A 3 4.23 43.39 12.33
N ASP A 4 4.37 42.19 12.96
CA ASP A 4 4.64 41.85 14.37
C ASP A 4 5.30 40.46 14.64
N SER A 5 5.90 40.38 15.83
CA SER A 5 6.10 39.29 16.82
C SER A 5 5.70 37.83 16.58
N PHE A 6 6.61 36.89 16.96
CA PHE A 6 6.63 36.29 18.31
C PHE A 6 7.95 35.55 18.61
N ALA A 7 8.42 35.62 19.85
CA ALA A 7 9.66 35.00 20.33
C ALA A 7 9.40 34.04 21.50
N CYS A 8 10.29 33.06 21.70
CA CYS A 8 10.55 32.48 23.03
C CYS A 8 11.95 31.82 23.04
N VAL A 9 12.97 32.52 23.54
CA VAL A 9 13.54 32.37 24.89
C VAL A 9 14.57 31.22 24.99
N TYR A 10 15.84 31.62 25.17
CA TYR A 10 16.81 30.84 25.92
C TYR A 10 17.54 31.78 26.89
N ILE A 11 17.03 31.86 28.11
CA ILE A 11 17.67 32.55 29.23
C ILE A 11 18.30 31.46 30.09
N TYR A 12 19.62 31.47 30.25
CA TYR A 12 20.19 31.30 31.59
C TYR A 12 21.56 31.97 31.70
N LEU A 13 21.68 32.83 32.71
CA LEU A 13 22.86 33.62 33.01
C LEU A 13 24.04 32.74 33.46
N ILE A 14 25.25 33.04 32.97
CA ILE A 14 26.36 33.38 33.85
C ILE A 14 27.02 34.65 33.29
N ASN A 15 27.09 35.68 34.13
CA ASN A 15 27.55 37.02 33.79
C ASN A 15 28.80 37.35 34.64
N LYS A 16 29.56 38.36 34.20
CA LYS A 16 30.72 39.05 34.83
C LYS A 16 32.12 38.63 34.39
N CYS A 17 32.62 39.38 33.41
CA CYS A 17 34.00 39.88 33.50
C CYS A 17 34.14 40.72 34.78
N SER A 18 35.08 40.37 35.65
CA SER A 18 35.59 41.26 36.71
C SER A 18 36.92 40.72 37.21
N VAL A 19 38.01 41.02 36.49
CA VAL A 19 39.37 40.69 36.92
C VAL A 19 39.97 41.93 37.59
N TYR A 20 40.18 41.85 38.90
CA TYR A 20 41.12 42.71 39.61
C TYR A 20 42.15 41.82 40.31
N TRP A 21 43.42 42.08 39.96
CA TRP A 21 44.64 41.90 40.75
C TRP A 21 44.64 40.90 41.93
N LEU A 22 45.54 39.92 41.87
CA LEU A 22 46.66 39.82 42.82
C LEU A 22 47.74 38.81 42.36
N SER A 23 48.95 39.06 42.86
CA SER A 23 50.25 38.46 42.58
C SER A 23 50.34 36.94 42.49
N GLY A 24 51.27 36.45 41.67
CA GLY A 24 51.82 35.08 41.75
C GLY A 24 52.21 34.51 40.39
N ASP A 25 53.47 34.13 40.22
CA ASP A 25 53.94 33.39 39.05
C ASP A 25 53.17 32.06 38.91
N ASN A 26 52.72 31.73 37.69
CA ASN A 26 52.75 30.38 37.10
C ASN A 26 52.07 30.38 35.72
N ALA A 27 52.76 29.83 34.72
CA ALA A 27 52.25 29.70 33.36
C ALA A 27 51.39 28.44 33.18
N VAL A 28 50.32 28.52 32.38
CA VAL A 28 49.64 27.35 31.80
C VAL A 28 49.42 27.60 30.29
N PRO A 29 49.92 26.73 29.39
CA PRO A 29 50.03 27.05 27.97
C PRO A 29 48.74 26.87 27.17
N LEU A 30 48.61 27.66 26.11
CA LEU A 30 47.46 27.81 25.20
C LEU A 30 47.15 26.58 24.30
N ARG A 31 47.42 25.35 24.75
CA ARG A 31 47.31 24.12 23.93
C ARG A 31 46.23 23.11 24.35
N ALA A 32 45.39 23.44 25.33
CA ALA A 32 44.30 22.57 25.78
C ALA A 32 42.99 22.66 24.96
N CYS A 33 42.81 23.67 24.10
CA CYS A 33 41.52 23.89 23.39
C CYS A 33 41.39 23.17 22.04
N SER A 34 42.47 22.74 21.38
CA SER A 34 42.40 22.24 19.99
C SER A 34 42.00 20.77 19.84
N LEU A 35 41.80 20.01 20.93
CA LEU A 35 41.46 18.59 20.88
C LEU A 35 39.97 18.26 21.09
N ILE A 36 39.14 19.24 21.48
CA ILE A 36 37.71 19.02 21.76
C ILE A 36 36.82 19.28 20.54
N PHE A 37 37.29 20.04 19.55
CA PHE A 37 36.46 20.47 18.41
C PHE A 37 36.31 19.43 17.27
N VAL A 38 37.13 18.36 17.26
CA VAL A 38 37.17 17.38 16.15
C VAL A 38 36.20 16.21 16.33
N ILE A 39 35.67 15.98 17.53
CA ILE A 39 34.88 14.78 17.86
C ILE A 39 33.36 14.95 17.57
N LEU A 40 32.89 16.16 17.30
CA LEU A 40 31.45 16.45 17.11
C LEU A 40 30.92 16.26 15.68
N ILE A 41 31.74 15.88 14.70
CA ILE A 41 31.30 15.62 13.31
C ILE A 41 31.06 14.12 13.06
N GLY A 42 30.51 13.42 14.06
CA GLY A 42 29.99 12.05 13.96
C GLY A 42 28.72 11.97 13.11
N GLY A 43 28.82 12.32 11.82
CA GLY A 43 27.71 12.28 10.89
C GLY A 43 27.17 10.87 10.73
N CYS A 44 26.01 10.59 11.34
CA CYS A 44 25.28 9.35 11.12
C CYS A 44 24.83 9.29 9.65
N ALA A 45 25.65 8.64 8.82
CA ALA A 45 25.26 8.20 7.49
C ALA A 45 24.15 7.15 7.63
N SER A 46 22.91 7.62 7.74
CA SER A 46 21.73 6.78 7.60
C SER A 46 21.88 6.02 6.29
N LYS A 47 22.02 4.69 6.37
CA LYS A 47 22.11 3.84 5.18
C LYS A 47 20.84 4.12 4.39
N LYS A 48 20.99 4.83 3.26
CA LYS A 48 19.90 4.97 2.27
C LYS A 48 19.50 3.56 1.89
N ILE A 49 18.40 3.09 2.47
CA ILE A 49 17.77 1.83 2.07
C ILE A 49 17.57 1.96 0.57
N TYR A 50 18.04 0.96 -0.18
CA TYR A 50 17.91 0.91 -1.63
C TYR A 50 16.41 0.88 -1.95
N GLN A 51 15.84 2.06 -2.19
CA GLN A 51 14.44 2.25 -2.53
C GLN A 51 14.31 2.04 -4.03
N ASP A 52 14.29 0.77 -4.41
CA ASP A 52 13.63 0.39 -5.64
C ASP A 52 12.14 0.78 -5.51
N GLU A 53 11.75 1.85 -6.19
CA GLU A 53 10.38 2.37 -6.15
C GLU A 53 9.37 1.37 -6.76
N SER A 54 9.83 0.46 -7.63
CA SER A 54 9.00 -0.64 -8.17
C SER A 54 8.77 -1.73 -7.12
N PHE A 55 9.76 -1.97 -6.25
CA PHE A 55 9.70 -2.98 -5.19
C PHE A 55 9.68 -2.38 -3.78
N ASN A 56 8.48 -1.95 -3.36
CA ASN A 56 8.10 -1.91 -1.95
C ASN A 56 7.77 -3.36 -1.47
N PRO A 57 8.69 -4.10 -0.81
CA PRO A 57 8.38 -5.41 -0.23
C PRO A 57 7.37 -5.25 0.91
N PRO A 58 6.62 -6.31 1.27
CA PRO A 58 5.82 -6.27 2.48
C PRO A 58 6.72 -6.08 3.71
N VAL A 59 6.50 -4.98 4.45
CA VAL A 59 7.29 -4.64 5.65
C VAL A 59 6.56 -5.16 6.87
N TYR A 60 7.16 -6.16 7.54
CA TYR A 60 6.47 -6.93 8.57
C TYR A 60 6.57 -6.37 10.00
N PHE A 61 7.39 -5.34 10.23
CA PHE A 61 7.73 -4.83 11.56
C PHE A 61 8.01 -3.32 11.54
N GLY A 62 8.07 -2.71 12.72
CA GLY A 62 8.38 -1.29 12.90
C GLY A 62 7.13 -0.42 13.10
N THR A 63 7.29 0.90 12.97
CA THR A 63 6.21 1.86 13.21
C THR A 63 6.23 2.95 12.14
N HIS A 64 5.07 3.26 11.61
CA HIS A 64 4.82 4.38 10.72
C HIS A 64 4.17 5.53 11.52
N VAL A 65 4.55 6.78 11.24
CA VAL A 65 3.94 7.97 11.83
C VAL A 65 3.07 8.62 10.76
N VAL A 66 1.75 8.66 11.00
CA VAL A 66 0.74 9.16 10.05
C VAL A 66 1.05 10.61 9.69
N ARG A 67 1.12 10.89 8.39
CA ARG A 67 1.23 12.25 7.86
C ARG A 67 -0.12 12.81 7.48
N ARG A 68 -0.18 14.14 7.34
CA ARG A 68 -1.33 14.88 6.84
C ARG A 68 -1.90 14.27 5.56
N GLY A 69 -3.16 13.85 5.61
CA GLY A 69 -3.88 13.26 4.48
C GLY A 69 -3.52 11.81 4.14
N GLU A 70 -2.77 11.07 4.97
CA GLU A 70 -2.60 9.62 4.78
C GLU A 70 -3.80 8.84 5.34
N THR A 71 -4.32 7.89 4.55
CA THR A 71 -5.36 6.95 4.98
C THR A 71 -4.76 5.63 5.43
N LEU A 72 -5.47 4.87 6.27
CA LEU A 72 -5.03 3.53 6.68
C LEU A 72 -4.83 2.60 5.47
N TYR A 73 -5.64 2.78 4.44
CA TYR A 73 -5.52 2.08 3.16
C TYR A 73 -4.21 2.42 2.44
N ALA A 74 -3.83 3.70 2.36
CA ALA A 74 -2.58 4.12 1.75
C ALA A 74 -1.36 3.59 2.54
N ILE A 75 -1.44 3.61 3.88
CA ILE A 75 -0.39 3.06 4.76
C ILE A 75 -0.28 1.55 4.62
N ALA A 76 -1.39 0.82 4.47
CA ALA A 76 -1.39 -0.63 4.24
C ALA A 76 -1.02 -1.02 2.79
N TRP A 77 -1.23 -0.12 1.82
CA TRP A 77 -0.83 -0.31 0.42
C TRP A 77 0.69 -0.16 0.24
N ARG A 78 1.25 0.91 0.82
CA ARG A 78 2.65 0.95 1.25
C ARG A 78 2.88 -0.26 2.19
N TYR A 79 4.08 -0.82 2.32
CA TYR A 79 4.32 -1.96 3.24
C TYR A 79 3.54 -3.27 2.97
N GLY A 80 2.66 -3.37 1.95
CA GLY A 80 2.03 -4.62 1.50
C GLY A 80 1.22 -5.36 2.58
N ARG A 81 0.42 -4.63 3.36
CA ARG A 81 -0.40 -5.18 4.45
C ARG A 81 -1.89 -5.22 4.10
N ASN A 82 -2.62 -6.13 4.76
CA ASN A 82 -4.07 -6.07 4.79
C ASN A 82 -4.49 -4.91 5.71
N TYR A 83 -5.29 -3.97 5.20
CA TYR A 83 -5.73 -2.81 5.97
C TYR A 83 -6.58 -3.19 7.20
N LYS A 84 -7.36 -4.29 7.14
CA LYS A 84 -8.18 -4.77 8.25
C LYS A 84 -7.35 -5.36 9.38
N GLU A 85 -6.35 -6.16 9.03
CA GLU A 85 -5.40 -6.73 10.00
C GLU A 85 -4.57 -5.62 10.65
N LEU A 86 -4.12 -4.63 9.86
CA LEU A 86 -3.40 -3.46 10.35
C LEU A 86 -4.29 -2.59 11.26
N ALA A 87 -5.56 -2.41 10.92
CA ALA A 87 -6.55 -1.78 11.79
C ALA A 87 -6.67 -2.51 13.13
N ALA A 88 -6.93 -3.81 13.10
CA ALA A 88 -7.11 -4.63 14.29
C ALA A 88 -5.87 -4.63 15.20
N ALA A 89 -4.67 -4.74 14.64
CA ALA A 89 -3.40 -4.68 15.39
C ALA A 89 -3.15 -3.32 16.06
N ASN A 90 -3.84 -2.26 15.61
CA ASN A 90 -3.72 -0.89 16.13
C ASN A 90 -4.99 -0.39 16.82
N ASN A 91 -5.99 -1.25 17.06
CA ASN A 91 -7.30 -0.91 17.64
C ASN A 91 -8.07 0.18 16.87
N ILE A 92 -7.89 0.23 15.55
CA ILE A 92 -8.54 1.21 14.67
C ILE A 92 -9.82 0.59 14.11
N VAL A 93 -10.97 1.18 14.47
CA VAL A 93 -12.30 0.72 14.02
C VAL A 93 -12.78 1.52 12.80
N PRO A 94 -13.75 1.01 12.00
CA PRO A 94 -14.45 1.81 11.01
C PRO A 94 -14.99 3.12 11.62
N PRO A 95 -14.90 4.27 10.95
CA PRO A 95 -14.53 4.48 9.53
C PRO A 95 -13.02 4.55 9.24
N TYR A 96 -12.15 4.03 10.12
CA TYR A 96 -10.68 3.99 9.95
C TYR A 96 -10.00 5.36 9.84
N GLN A 97 -10.57 6.35 10.53
CA GLN A 97 -9.97 7.69 10.67
C GLN A 97 -8.62 7.60 11.38
N LEU A 98 -7.66 8.39 10.91
CA LEU A 98 -6.33 8.52 11.46
C LEU A 98 -6.05 9.98 11.84
N ASN A 99 -5.31 10.17 12.93
CA ASN A 99 -4.84 11.48 13.35
C ASN A 99 -3.41 11.72 12.88
N GLU A 100 -3.07 12.96 12.52
CA GLU A 100 -1.69 13.33 12.20
C GLU A 100 -0.75 13.07 13.40
N GLY A 101 0.42 12.49 13.15
CA GLY A 101 1.35 12.09 14.20
C GLY A 101 1.00 10.76 14.91
N GLN A 102 -0.16 10.15 14.62
CA GLN A 102 -0.52 8.83 15.16
C GLN A 102 0.52 7.78 14.78
N LYS A 103 0.91 6.93 15.73
CA LYS A 103 1.85 5.82 15.51
C LYS A 103 1.08 4.56 15.12
N ILE A 104 1.34 4.07 13.91
CA ILE A 104 0.79 2.82 13.38
C ILE A 104 1.88 1.75 13.46
N ARG A 105 1.65 0.75 14.29
CA ARG A 105 2.51 -0.45 14.39
C ARG A 105 2.31 -1.33 13.17
N LEU A 106 3.41 -1.73 12.55
CA LEU A 106 3.43 -2.62 11.39
C LEU A 106 3.60 -4.09 11.78
N ASP A 107 3.93 -4.38 13.04
CA ASP A 107 3.94 -5.73 13.62
C ASP A 107 2.52 -6.25 13.82
N LEU A 108 2.08 -7.11 12.90
CA LEU A 108 0.91 -7.94 13.12
C LEU A 108 1.32 -9.08 14.05
N LYS A 109 0.81 -9.10 15.29
CA LYS A 109 0.84 -10.30 16.13
C LYS A 109 -0.06 -11.35 15.46
N VAL A 110 0.55 -12.21 14.62
CA VAL A 110 -0.16 -13.26 13.88
C VAL A 110 -0.82 -14.18 14.89
N SER A 111 -2.15 -14.11 15.00
CA SER A 111 -2.91 -15.17 15.64
C SER A 111 -2.90 -16.36 14.67
N SER A 112 -2.31 -17.47 15.09
CA SER A 112 -1.73 -18.52 14.23
C SER A 112 -2.73 -19.41 13.46
N LYS A 113 -3.89 -18.88 13.03
CA LYS A 113 -4.99 -19.67 12.46
C LYS A 113 -4.96 -19.80 10.93
N ASP A 114 -4.48 -18.79 10.20
CA ASP A 114 -4.67 -18.71 8.73
C ASP A 114 -3.44 -19.07 7.88
N SER A 115 -2.29 -19.39 8.49
CA SER A 115 -1.06 -19.77 7.75
C SER A 115 -0.84 -21.27 7.57
N ALA A 116 -1.74 -22.12 8.09
CA ALA A 116 -1.55 -23.59 8.12
C ALA A 116 -2.25 -24.36 6.97
N ALA A 117 -2.86 -23.66 6.01
CA ALA A 117 -3.73 -24.27 4.99
C ALA A 117 -3.30 -23.97 3.54
N ASN A 118 -2.09 -24.39 3.15
CA ASN A 118 -1.78 -24.87 1.80
C ASN A 118 -0.31 -25.35 1.68
N SER A 119 -0.06 -26.59 2.09
CA SER A 119 1.17 -27.33 1.74
C SER A 119 0.94 -28.85 1.77
N ILE A 120 0.01 -29.35 0.95
CA ILE A 120 -0.01 -30.78 0.57
C ILE A 120 -0.25 -30.88 -0.95
N VAL A 121 0.86 -30.96 -1.69
CA VAL A 121 0.84 -31.43 -3.08
C VAL A 121 1.12 -32.93 -3.06
N THR A 122 0.15 -33.75 -3.46
CA THR A 122 0.41 -35.18 -3.71
C THR A 122 -0.27 -35.66 -4.97
N LYS A 123 0.52 -36.29 -5.84
CA LYS A 123 0.15 -36.74 -7.18
C LYS A 123 -0.74 -37.99 -7.13
N LYS A 124 -1.77 -38.09 -7.98
CA LYS A 124 -2.10 -39.39 -8.63
C LYS A 124 -2.81 -39.26 -9.98
N LYS A 125 -2.39 -40.13 -10.91
CA LYS A 125 -2.95 -40.37 -12.26
C LYS A 125 -4.28 -41.17 -12.16
N PRO A 126 -5.21 -41.10 -13.14
CA PRO A 126 -6.51 -41.77 -13.05
C PRO A 126 -6.47 -43.22 -13.57
N ILE A 127 -7.38 -44.06 -13.07
CA ILE A 127 -7.73 -45.38 -13.63
C ILE A 127 -9.26 -45.48 -13.72
N ILE A 128 -9.73 -46.07 -14.82
CA ILE A 128 -11.15 -46.19 -15.20
C ILE A 128 -11.66 -47.60 -14.87
N THR A 129 -12.82 -47.72 -14.21
CA THR A 129 -13.75 -48.85 -14.48
C THR A 129 -15.21 -48.45 -14.22
N LYS A 130 -16.11 -48.80 -15.14
CA LYS A 130 -17.58 -48.67 -15.02
C LYS A 130 -18.26 -50.03 -15.09
N LYS A 131 -19.13 -50.35 -14.13
CA LYS A 131 -20.50 -50.94 -14.27
C LYS A 131 -20.96 -51.35 -12.86
N ASN A 132 -22.05 -50.86 -12.27
CA ASN A 132 -23.45 -50.68 -12.71
C ASN A 132 -24.31 -51.95 -12.56
N LYS A 133 -25.22 -51.96 -11.58
CA LYS A 133 -26.51 -52.63 -11.66
C LYS A 133 -27.56 -51.77 -10.93
N GLN A 134 -28.70 -51.54 -11.58
CA GLN A 134 -29.76 -50.63 -11.14
C GLN A 134 -30.96 -51.42 -10.63
N THR A 135 -31.67 -50.87 -9.64
CA THR A 135 -33.13 -50.92 -9.43
C THR A 135 -33.44 -50.05 -8.19
N GLY A 136 -34.38 -49.12 -8.16
CA GLY A 136 -35.29 -48.63 -9.20
C GLY A 136 -36.63 -48.20 -8.58
N ILE A 137 -36.76 -46.96 -8.10
CA ILE A 137 -38.03 -46.41 -7.56
C ILE A 137 -38.30 -44.99 -8.08
N ASN A 138 -39.40 -44.91 -8.84
CA ASN A 138 -40.34 -43.81 -9.11
C ASN A 138 -39.89 -42.34 -9.26
N LYS A 139 -40.34 -41.76 -10.38
CA LYS A 139 -40.21 -40.34 -10.76
C LYS A 139 -41.11 -39.45 -9.91
N GLY A 140 -40.54 -38.80 -8.89
CA GLY A 140 -41.11 -37.61 -8.25
C GLY A 140 -40.42 -36.34 -8.74
N LYS A 141 -41.18 -35.31 -9.12
CA LYS A 141 -40.67 -34.02 -9.60
C LYS A 141 -40.09 -33.19 -8.45
N ILE A 142 -38.85 -33.49 -8.04
CA ILE A 142 -38.09 -32.59 -7.16
C ILE A 142 -37.27 -31.63 -8.03
N THR A 143 -37.78 -30.40 -8.15
CA THR A 143 -36.97 -29.24 -8.53
C THR A 143 -35.76 -29.19 -7.62
N ARG A 144 -34.59 -29.59 -8.14
CA ARG A 144 -33.35 -29.63 -7.36
C ARG A 144 -32.92 -28.20 -7.05
N VAL A 145 -33.38 -27.70 -5.90
CA VAL A 145 -32.93 -26.45 -5.27
C VAL A 145 -31.43 -26.62 -4.98
N LYS A 146 -30.60 -26.30 -5.98
CA LYS A 146 -29.15 -26.29 -5.83
C LYS A 146 -28.76 -25.12 -4.93
N SER A 147 -28.63 -25.44 -3.64
CA SER A 147 -27.60 -24.89 -2.75
C SER A 147 -27.47 -23.36 -2.75
N LYS A 148 -28.37 -22.69 -2.01
CA LYS A 148 -28.30 -21.27 -1.60
C LYS A 148 -27.14 -20.99 -0.60
N VAL A 149 -25.97 -21.62 -0.80
CA VAL A 149 -24.84 -21.62 0.17
C VAL A 149 -23.47 -21.44 -0.51
N GLN A 150 -23.38 -21.44 -1.86
CA GLN A 150 -22.13 -21.17 -2.60
C GLN A 150 -22.28 -20.04 -3.64
N THR A 151 -23.02 -18.99 -3.26
CA THR A 151 -23.15 -17.76 -4.05
C THR A 151 -22.76 -16.52 -3.22
N ALA A 152 -21.72 -16.65 -2.41
CA ALA A 152 -20.86 -15.50 -2.12
C ALA A 152 -20.11 -15.18 -3.43
N SER A 153 -20.32 -13.98 -3.97
CA SER A 153 -20.07 -13.68 -5.37
C SER A 153 -18.59 -13.73 -5.74
N ARG A 154 -18.22 -14.55 -6.74
CA ARG A 154 -17.01 -14.26 -7.53
C ARG A 154 -17.17 -12.86 -8.11
N ILE A 155 -16.25 -11.95 -7.81
CA ILE A 155 -16.28 -10.59 -8.38
C ILE A 155 -16.25 -10.73 -9.90
N LYS A 156 -17.21 -10.08 -10.58
CA LYS A 156 -17.22 -10.03 -12.05
C LYS A 156 -16.29 -8.92 -12.51
N TRP A 157 -15.01 -9.25 -12.60
CA TRP A 157 -13.98 -8.36 -13.14
C TRP A 157 -14.20 -8.06 -14.62
N ARG A 158 -13.70 -6.91 -15.05
CA ARG A 158 -13.59 -6.47 -16.45
C ARG A 158 -12.30 -5.67 -16.64
N TRP A 159 -11.86 -5.56 -17.88
CA TRP A 159 -10.73 -4.71 -18.26
C TRP A 159 -10.99 -3.24 -17.85
N PRO A 160 -10.01 -2.58 -17.20
CA PRO A 160 -10.12 -1.18 -16.76
C PRO A 160 -9.79 -0.17 -17.87
N HIS A 161 -9.15 -0.63 -18.95
CA HIS A 161 -8.80 0.10 -20.17
C HIS A 161 -8.68 -0.91 -21.32
N SER A 162 -8.89 -0.48 -22.57
CA SER A 162 -9.01 -1.34 -23.75
C SER A 162 -7.71 -1.61 -24.52
N GLY A 163 -6.60 -0.97 -24.17
CA GLY A 163 -5.34 -1.03 -24.90
C GLY A 163 -4.52 -2.31 -24.69
N PRO A 164 -3.35 -2.43 -25.34
CA PRO A 164 -2.50 -3.60 -25.23
C PRO A 164 -1.86 -3.74 -23.84
N VAL A 165 -1.72 -4.96 -23.33
CA VAL A 165 -0.85 -5.21 -22.16
C VAL A 165 0.60 -5.11 -22.64
N ILE A 166 1.35 -4.16 -22.09
CA ILE A 166 2.74 -3.84 -22.47
C ILE A 166 3.76 -4.29 -21.42
N ALA A 167 3.33 -4.55 -20.19
CA ALA A 167 4.12 -5.29 -19.20
C ALA A 167 3.21 -6.21 -18.37
N VAL A 168 3.69 -7.41 -18.09
CA VAL A 168 2.98 -8.45 -17.32
C VAL A 168 3.43 -8.45 -15.85
N PHE A 169 2.64 -9.10 -15.00
CA PHE A 169 2.94 -9.32 -13.60
C PHE A 169 4.23 -10.14 -13.43
N SER A 170 5.10 -9.71 -12.52
CA SER A 170 6.25 -10.48 -12.07
C SER A 170 6.67 -10.10 -10.65
N VAL A 171 7.00 -11.09 -9.83
CA VAL A 171 7.58 -10.91 -8.48
C VAL A 171 9.08 -11.23 -8.44
N THR A 172 9.70 -11.50 -9.59
CA THR A 172 11.12 -11.86 -9.74
C THR A 172 11.75 -11.16 -10.95
N GLY A 173 13.04 -10.83 -10.87
CA GLY A 173 13.74 -10.11 -11.94
C GLY A 173 13.22 -8.69 -12.09
N ASN A 174 12.64 -8.35 -13.24
CA ASN A 174 11.97 -7.06 -13.46
C ASN A 174 10.60 -7.09 -12.76
N ILE A 175 10.52 -6.52 -11.56
CA ILE A 175 9.34 -6.63 -10.71
C ILE A 175 8.21 -5.71 -11.21
N ASN A 176 7.02 -6.30 -11.36
CA ASN A 176 5.78 -5.62 -11.70
C ASN A 176 4.63 -6.24 -10.89
N LYS A 177 4.02 -5.46 -10.00
CA LYS A 177 2.98 -5.92 -9.07
C LYS A 177 1.58 -5.99 -9.68
N GLY A 178 1.45 -5.64 -10.95
CA GLY A 178 0.19 -5.63 -11.68
C GLY A 178 0.44 -5.91 -13.15
N ILE A 179 -0.32 -5.25 -14.02
CA ILE A 179 -0.07 -5.19 -15.46
C ILE A 179 -0.01 -3.73 -15.89
N ASP A 180 0.83 -3.44 -16.89
CA ASP A 180 0.80 -2.15 -17.57
C ASP A 180 -0.01 -2.29 -18.86
N ILE A 181 -1.02 -1.44 -19.02
CA ILE A 181 -1.87 -1.36 -20.21
C ILE A 181 -1.53 -0.05 -20.93
N GLY A 182 -1.07 -0.14 -22.18
CA GLY A 182 -0.74 1.03 -23.00
C GLY A 182 -1.99 1.74 -23.51
N GLY A 183 -1.90 3.05 -23.74
CA GLY A 183 -2.99 3.87 -24.29
C GLY A 183 -2.58 5.32 -24.48
N GLU A 184 -3.53 6.19 -24.77
CA GLU A 184 -3.29 7.61 -25.03
C GLU A 184 -3.65 8.52 -23.83
N SER A 185 -2.98 9.67 -23.73
CA SER A 185 -3.15 10.61 -22.61
C SER A 185 -4.52 11.29 -22.66
N GLY A 186 -5.43 10.89 -21.77
CA GLY A 186 -6.84 11.30 -21.78
C GLY A 186 -7.83 10.14 -21.91
N ASP A 187 -7.36 8.93 -22.26
CA ASP A 187 -8.22 7.75 -22.42
C ASP A 187 -9.08 7.48 -21.17
N SER A 188 -10.23 6.85 -21.39
CA SER A 188 -11.13 6.46 -20.31
C SER A 188 -10.56 5.31 -19.47
N VAL A 189 -10.27 5.56 -18.20
CA VAL A 189 -10.01 4.51 -17.21
C VAL A 189 -11.29 4.24 -16.42
N VAL A 190 -11.73 2.98 -16.41
CA VAL A 190 -12.97 2.54 -15.76
C VAL A 190 -12.72 1.57 -14.62
N ALA A 191 -13.63 1.53 -13.66
CA ALA A 191 -13.56 0.58 -12.56
C ALA A 191 -13.68 -0.88 -13.05
N ALA A 192 -12.71 -1.71 -12.68
CA ALA A 192 -12.67 -3.14 -13.05
C ALA A 192 -13.78 -3.96 -12.39
N ALA A 193 -14.33 -3.49 -11.26
CA ALA A 193 -15.39 -4.15 -10.49
C ALA A 193 -16.20 -3.15 -9.64
N ASP A 194 -17.33 -3.58 -9.12
CA ASP A 194 -18.11 -2.86 -8.10
C ASP A 194 -17.27 -2.69 -6.82
N GLY A 195 -17.22 -1.48 -6.26
CA GLY A 195 -16.42 -1.19 -5.07
C GLY A 195 -16.64 0.20 -4.49
N GLU A 196 -15.80 0.56 -3.52
CA GLU A 196 -15.77 1.87 -2.86
C GLU A 196 -14.37 2.48 -2.99
N VAL A 197 -14.27 3.79 -3.26
CA VAL A 197 -12.99 4.49 -3.35
C VAL A 197 -12.41 4.66 -1.95
N VAL A 198 -11.30 3.97 -1.67
CA VAL A 198 -10.61 4.01 -0.37
C VAL A 198 -9.29 4.78 -0.40
N TYR A 199 -8.87 5.20 -1.60
CA TYR A 199 -7.81 6.18 -1.82
C TYR A 199 -8.02 6.91 -3.16
N ALA A 200 -7.84 8.23 -3.19
CA ALA A 200 -7.83 9.02 -4.42
C ALA A 200 -6.87 10.22 -4.30
N GLY A 201 -5.63 10.07 -4.81
CA GLY A 201 -4.62 11.12 -4.69
C GLY A 201 -3.24 10.73 -5.23
N SER A 202 -2.21 11.50 -4.87
CA SER A 202 -0.83 11.36 -5.39
C SER A 202 0.26 11.20 -4.32
N GLY A 203 -0.12 11.06 -3.04
CA GLY A 203 0.80 10.89 -1.91
C GLY A 203 1.49 9.51 -1.82
N LEU A 204 1.10 8.56 -2.67
CA LEU A 204 1.76 7.26 -2.81
C LEU A 204 2.83 7.32 -3.91
N ARG A 205 4.08 7.58 -3.47
CA ARG A 205 5.28 7.61 -4.33
C ARG A 205 5.39 6.31 -5.16
N GLY A 206 5.84 6.46 -6.41
CA GLY A 206 5.91 5.37 -7.40
C GLY A 206 4.64 5.20 -8.23
N TYR A 207 3.47 5.66 -7.77
CA TYR A 207 2.19 5.44 -8.45
C TYR A 207 1.62 6.67 -9.18
N GLY A 208 2.17 7.87 -8.95
CA GLY A 208 1.60 9.11 -9.48
C GLY A 208 0.19 9.36 -8.95
N ASN A 209 -0.71 9.86 -9.80
CA ASN A 209 -2.13 9.96 -9.48
C ASN A 209 -2.74 8.56 -9.46
N LEU A 210 -3.20 8.14 -8.29
CA LEU A 210 -3.63 6.79 -7.98
C LEU A 210 -5.05 6.79 -7.39
N ILE A 211 -5.85 5.83 -7.84
CA ILE A 211 -7.12 5.45 -7.22
C ILE A 211 -6.96 4.02 -6.68
N ILE A 212 -7.43 3.76 -5.46
CA ILE A 212 -7.61 2.41 -4.92
C ILE A 212 -9.09 2.18 -4.65
N LEU A 213 -9.65 1.12 -5.22
CA LEU A 213 -11.00 0.64 -4.93
C LEU A 213 -10.95 -0.57 -3.99
N SER A 214 -11.82 -0.58 -2.99
CA SER A 214 -12.10 -1.74 -2.14
C SER A 214 -13.30 -2.51 -2.65
N HIS A 215 -13.21 -3.85 -2.61
CA HIS A 215 -14.20 -4.77 -3.15
C HIS A 215 -14.58 -5.84 -2.10
N ALA A 216 -15.52 -6.71 -2.45
CA ALA A 216 -15.89 -7.86 -1.62
C ALA A 216 -14.71 -8.86 -1.45
N HIS A 217 -14.76 -9.70 -0.41
CA HIS A 217 -13.79 -10.78 -0.17
C HIS A 217 -12.32 -10.31 -0.09
N ASP A 218 -12.09 -9.13 0.50
CA ASP A 218 -10.75 -8.59 0.78
C ASP A 218 -9.86 -8.37 -0.46
N PHE A 219 -10.52 -8.18 -1.61
CA PHE A 219 -9.91 -7.68 -2.83
C PHE A 219 -9.87 -6.16 -2.84
N ILE A 220 -8.77 -5.63 -3.35
CA ILE A 220 -8.60 -4.22 -3.69
C ILE A 220 -8.00 -4.13 -5.09
N SER A 221 -8.34 -3.09 -5.86
CA SER A 221 -7.73 -2.81 -7.16
C SER A 221 -7.17 -1.39 -7.21
N ALA A 222 -6.04 -1.23 -7.89
CA ALA A 222 -5.35 0.06 -8.03
C ALA A 222 -5.22 0.47 -9.50
N TYR A 223 -5.35 1.77 -9.74
CA TYR A 223 -5.32 2.41 -11.06
C TYR A 223 -4.34 3.57 -10.95
N ALA A 224 -3.13 3.42 -11.49
CA ALA A 224 -2.03 4.38 -11.30
C ALA A 224 -1.69 5.17 -12.58
N HIS A 225 -0.80 6.15 -12.43
CA HIS A 225 -0.27 7.02 -13.49
C HIS A 225 -1.30 7.91 -14.22
N ASN A 226 -2.51 8.04 -13.68
CA ASN A 226 -3.60 8.80 -14.30
C ASN A 226 -3.20 10.26 -14.58
N LYS A 227 -3.73 10.84 -15.65
CA LYS A 227 -3.67 12.29 -15.91
C LYS A 227 -4.58 13.04 -14.94
N LYS A 228 -5.79 12.53 -14.72
CA LYS A 228 -6.83 13.17 -13.92
C LYS A 228 -7.65 12.13 -13.17
N ILE A 229 -7.93 12.40 -11.90
CA ILE A 229 -8.85 11.61 -11.06
C ILE A 229 -10.25 12.25 -11.17
N LEU A 230 -11.29 11.42 -11.31
CA LEU A 230 -12.69 11.85 -11.51
C LEU A 230 -13.63 11.38 -10.38
N VAL A 231 -13.08 10.85 -9.30
CA VAL A 231 -13.78 10.32 -8.11
C VAL A 231 -13.06 10.76 -6.84
N LYS A 232 -13.75 10.69 -5.70
CA LYS A 232 -13.21 11.02 -4.37
C LYS A 232 -13.34 9.84 -3.42
N GLU A 233 -12.59 9.88 -2.32
CA GLU A 233 -12.70 8.88 -1.25
C GLU A 233 -14.14 8.82 -0.70
N GLY A 234 -14.60 7.60 -0.40
CA GLY A 234 -15.99 7.29 -0.02
C GLY A 234 -16.98 7.15 -1.18
N ASP A 235 -16.61 7.46 -2.44
CA ASP A 235 -17.50 7.25 -3.57
C ASP A 235 -17.77 5.75 -3.80
N LYS A 236 -19.05 5.37 -3.92
CA LYS A 236 -19.47 4.03 -4.34
C LYS A 236 -19.52 3.93 -5.87
N ILE A 237 -18.79 2.96 -6.40
CA ILE A 237 -18.50 2.82 -7.83
C ILE A 237 -19.04 1.49 -8.34
N LYS A 238 -19.65 1.52 -9.52
CA LYS A 238 -20.08 0.32 -10.27
C LYS A 238 -19.06 -0.03 -11.34
N ALA A 239 -18.90 -1.32 -11.63
CA ALA A 239 -18.00 -1.82 -12.66
C ALA A 239 -18.30 -1.13 -14.01
N GLY A 240 -17.26 -0.62 -14.67
CA GLY A 240 -17.36 0.09 -15.94
C GLY A 240 -17.67 1.59 -15.83
N ARG A 241 -17.94 2.13 -14.64
CA ARG A 241 -17.98 3.60 -14.44
C ARG A 241 -16.59 4.19 -14.69
N ARG A 242 -16.52 5.30 -15.45
CA ARG A 242 -15.29 6.10 -15.62
C ARG A 242 -14.86 6.68 -14.27
N ILE A 243 -13.60 6.47 -13.90
CA ILE A 243 -13.02 6.91 -12.62
C ILE A 243 -11.81 7.83 -12.80
N ALA A 244 -11.14 7.76 -13.95
CA ALA A 244 -9.98 8.58 -14.26
C ALA A 244 -9.79 8.78 -15.77
N GLU A 245 -8.85 9.65 -16.09
CA GLU A 245 -8.27 9.83 -17.42
C GLU A 245 -6.84 9.30 -17.41
N LEU A 246 -6.50 8.48 -18.40
CA LEU A 246 -5.17 7.89 -18.55
C LEU A 246 -4.09 8.96 -18.71
N GLY A 247 -2.88 8.69 -18.22
CA GLY A 247 -1.76 9.61 -18.35
C GLY A 247 -0.41 8.93 -18.12
N ALA A 248 0.57 9.76 -17.74
CA ALA A 248 1.94 9.38 -17.46
C ALA A 248 2.43 9.94 -16.11
N SER A 249 1.54 10.12 -15.12
CA SER A 249 1.96 10.77 -13.87
C SER A 249 2.97 9.89 -13.10
N GLY A 250 4.18 10.40 -12.92
CA GLY A 250 5.28 9.69 -12.26
C GLY A 250 6.03 8.66 -13.11
N VAL A 251 5.77 8.57 -14.43
CA VAL A 251 6.44 7.65 -15.37
C VAL A 251 6.66 8.32 -16.74
N SER A 252 7.48 7.71 -17.59
CA SER A 252 7.54 8.05 -19.02
C SER A 252 6.54 7.21 -19.83
N GLY A 253 5.88 7.85 -20.80
CA GLY A 253 4.86 7.22 -21.65
C GLY A 253 3.49 7.10 -20.98
N ALA A 254 2.41 7.24 -21.76
CA ALA A 254 1.05 7.07 -21.27
C ALA A 254 0.72 5.58 -21.09
N LYS A 255 0.37 5.18 -19.87
CA LYS A 255 0.02 3.80 -19.52
C LYS A 255 -0.78 3.73 -18.22
N LEU A 256 -1.62 2.71 -18.09
CA LEU A 256 -2.33 2.38 -16.87
C LEU A 256 -1.56 1.26 -16.19
N HIS A 257 -1.01 1.53 -15.02
CA HIS A 257 -0.57 0.46 -14.13
C HIS A 257 -1.78 -0.01 -13.31
N PHE A 258 -2.17 -1.27 -13.50
CA PHE A 258 -3.33 -1.88 -12.86
C PHE A 258 -2.90 -3.04 -11.98
N GLU A 259 -3.08 -2.91 -10.65
CA GLU A 259 -2.87 -4.02 -9.71
C GLU A 259 -4.20 -4.58 -9.20
N ILE A 260 -4.22 -5.88 -8.93
CA ILE A 260 -5.20 -6.51 -8.03
C ILE A 260 -4.42 -7.01 -6.82
N ARG A 261 -4.94 -6.78 -5.61
CA ARG A 261 -4.42 -7.40 -4.39
C ARG A 261 -5.51 -8.12 -3.64
N LYS A 262 -5.14 -9.20 -2.96
CA LYS A 262 -6.00 -9.97 -2.07
C LYS A 262 -5.31 -10.09 -0.71
N ASN A 263 -6.01 -9.78 0.37
CA ASN A 263 -5.44 -9.74 1.72
C ASN A 263 -4.14 -8.89 1.79
N GLY A 264 -4.09 -7.79 1.03
CA GLY A 264 -2.93 -6.90 0.93
C GLY A 264 -1.76 -7.38 0.06
N ARG A 265 -1.76 -8.64 -0.41
CA ARG A 265 -0.71 -9.20 -1.27
C ARG A 265 -1.02 -8.97 -2.75
N PRO A 266 -0.03 -8.63 -3.60
CA PRO A 266 -0.23 -8.46 -5.03
C PRO A 266 -0.48 -9.82 -5.71
N GLU A 267 -1.46 -9.83 -6.60
CA GLU A 267 -1.94 -10.99 -7.35
C GLU A 267 -1.81 -10.69 -8.85
N ASN A 268 -1.59 -11.71 -9.69
CA ASN A 268 -1.53 -11.52 -11.13
C ASN A 268 -2.92 -11.12 -11.69
N PRO A 269 -3.11 -9.91 -12.25
CA PRO A 269 -4.42 -9.46 -12.70
C PRO A 269 -5.01 -10.32 -13.84
N LEU A 270 -4.15 -10.96 -14.64
CA LEU A 270 -4.58 -11.80 -15.76
C LEU A 270 -5.31 -13.08 -15.33
N ASP A 271 -5.16 -13.52 -14.08
CA ASP A 271 -5.88 -14.67 -13.53
C ASP A 271 -7.34 -14.34 -13.15
N TYR A 272 -7.68 -13.04 -13.12
CA TYR A 272 -8.98 -12.52 -12.68
C TYR A 272 -9.75 -11.81 -13.81
N LEU A 273 -9.03 -11.15 -14.72
CA LEU A 273 -9.61 -10.47 -15.88
C LEU A 273 -10.17 -11.48 -16.90
N PRO A 274 -11.24 -11.15 -17.64
CA PRO A 274 -11.74 -12.02 -18.70
C PRO A 274 -10.74 -12.10 -19.84
N GLY A 275 -10.65 -13.27 -20.49
CA GLY A 275 -9.88 -13.46 -21.72
C GLY A 275 -10.33 -12.47 -22.82
N ARG A 276 -9.39 -12.10 -23.68
CA ARG A 276 -9.54 -11.16 -24.79
C ARG A 276 -8.81 -11.68 -26.01
#